data_AF-A0AA38UAC3-F1
#
_entry.id   AF-A0AA38UAC3-F1
#
_cell.length_a   1.000
_cell.length_b   1.000
_cell.length_c   1.000
_cell.angle_alpha   90.00
_cell.angle_beta   90.00
_cell.angle_gamma   90.00
#
_symmetry.space_group_name_H-M   'P 1'
#
loop_
_entity.id
_entity.type
_entity.pdbx_description
1 polymer ?
#
loop_
_entity_poly.entity_id
_entity_poly.type
_entity_poly.pdbx_seq_one_letter_code
_entity_poly.pdbx_strand_id
1 'polypeptide(L)'
;MAIVAALEDSENSQLSPTSPVEDSDTAPLYPTSEPEPIPGLHGVPVRWYDADRTEPYTKIVPFQEKHDTSVEFFYKPLTLSALGVGLVALAYVATTQDVLQEGQDKRRVGAYAAIASFLTFSMIQFRDGPFIRPHPAFWRIILGINLLYELGLVFLLFQDLDSARAMMKYLDPNLGVPLPEKSYAEDCELTSQNLWNAFDIFCLAHALGWFGKAMILRDYWFCWILSIAFELAEYSLQHQLANFAECWWDHWILDVLICNWFGTYLGMKVCQYFEVKPYEWRGIRQTRGLRSKAKRVLSQFSPHDFTAFKWGTATDFTHFFSVVLLLSVFLAAELNPFYLKTLLWMEPDHPFVIARLAFVFLWALPAVRELYQYINDPRKAVRMGQHVWLLLATIVTELLVIKKWSKGMFEPFPKNVQRGWAIGVTLLVLYVVVQFGLPEARKYVRKHQNRSKTKVS
;
A
#
# COMPACT_ATOMS: atom_id res chain seq x y z
N MET A 1 -6.71 40.29 -65.69
CA MET A 1 -5.33 40.32 -65.16
C MET A 1 -5.00 38.89 -64.75
N ALA A 2 -4.71 38.00 -65.71
CA ALA A 2 -3.41 37.75 -66.34
C ALA A 2 -2.47 36.96 -65.40
N ILE A 3 -1.80 35.84 -65.71
CA ILE A 3 -1.50 34.95 -66.87
C ILE A 3 -0.78 33.74 -66.15
N VAL A 4 -1.11 32.44 -66.20
CA VAL A 4 -1.09 31.34 -67.20
C VAL A 4 0.26 31.01 -67.90
N ALA A 5 0.61 29.72 -67.88
CA ALA A 5 1.57 28.94 -68.70
C ALA A 5 3.06 29.02 -68.29
N ALA A 6 3.86 27.95 -68.34
CA ALA A 6 3.89 26.82 -69.30
C ALA A 6 4.51 25.54 -68.65
N LEU A 7 3.95 24.33 -68.89
CA LEU A 7 4.36 23.27 -69.87
C LEU A 7 5.69 22.55 -69.53
N GLU A 8 5.94 21.28 -69.84
CA GLU A 8 5.23 20.01 -70.12
C GLU A 8 6.37 18.99 -70.38
N ASP A 9 6.21 17.72 -70.00
CA ASP A 9 6.75 16.49 -70.66
C ASP A 9 6.87 15.34 -69.63
N SER A 10 5.98 14.33 -69.62
CA SER A 10 5.86 13.18 -70.55
C SER A 10 6.98 12.14 -70.31
N GLU A 11 6.80 10.82 -70.35
CA GLU A 11 5.72 9.87 -70.16
C GLU A 11 6.44 8.49 -70.09
N ASN A 12 5.75 7.45 -69.59
CA ASN A 12 6.01 6.02 -69.81
C ASN A 12 7.23 5.32 -69.16
N SER A 13 7.22 4.03 -68.83
CA SER A 13 6.21 3.03 -68.44
C SER A 13 6.95 1.67 -68.23
N GLN A 14 6.29 0.74 -67.53
CA GLN A 14 6.45 -0.73 -67.61
C GLN A 14 7.53 -1.48 -66.78
N LEU A 15 7.00 -2.24 -65.80
CA LEU A 15 7.14 -3.70 -65.55
C LEU A 15 8.50 -4.34 -65.12
N SER A 16 8.42 -5.02 -63.97
CA SER A 16 9.29 -6.06 -63.36
C SER A 16 9.35 -7.38 -64.21
N PRO A 17 10.04 -8.50 -63.83
CA PRO A 17 10.94 -8.82 -62.68
C PRO A 17 12.20 -9.68 -63.04
N THR A 18 12.90 -10.18 -62.01
CA THR A 18 13.83 -11.37 -61.92
C THR A 18 15.35 -11.14 -61.78
N SER A 19 15.89 -11.80 -60.74
CA SER A 19 17.26 -11.79 -60.18
C SER A 19 18.29 -12.57 -61.03
N PRO A 20 19.61 -12.50 -60.72
CA PRO A 20 20.16 -13.41 -59.72
C PRO A 20 21.24 -12.83 -58.78
N VAL A 21 21.39 -13.55 -57.67
CA VAL A 21 22.40 -13.52 -56.61
C VAL A 21 23.82 -13.70 -57.17
N GLU A 22 24.80 -12.98 -56.63
CA GLU A 22 26.20 -13.44 -56.56
C GLU A 22 26.90 -12.88 -55.32
N ASP A 23 27.49 -13.81 -54.56
CA ASP A 23 28.21 -13.64 -53.31
C ASP A 23 29.54 -12.89 -53.49
N SER A 24 29.90 -12.04 -52.53
CA SER A 24 31.31 -11.69 -52.28
C SER A 24 31.55 -11.43 -50.79
N ASP A 25 31.86 -12.52 -50.08
CA ASP A 25 32.54 -12.49 -48.79
C ASP A 25 33.97 -11.98 -48.95
N THR A 26 34.36 -10.93 -48.23
CA THR A 26 35.57 -10.84 -47.37
C THR A 26 35.90 -9.39 -46.99
N ALA A 27 35.46 -8.97 -45.81
CA ALA A 27 36.02 -7.80 -45.12
C ALA A 27 36.51 -8.23 -43.72
N PRO A 28 37.76 -7.91 -43.32
CA PRO A 28 38.30 -8.35 -42.04
C PRO A 28 37.68 -7.56 -40.87
N LEU A 29 36.98 -8.27 -39.98
CA LEU A 29 36.46 -7.75 -38.72
C LEU A 29 37.63 -7.56 -37.72
N TYR A 30 38.07 -6.31 -37.55
CA TYR A 30 38.79 -5.92 -36.34
C TYR A 30 37.79 -5.91 -35.18
N PRO A 31 38.12 -6.47 -34.00
CA PRO A 31 37.27 -6.31 -32.82
C PRO A 31 37.36 -4.85 -32.38
N THR A 32 36.34 -4.05 -32.70
CA THR A 32 36.08 -2.82 -31.96
C THR A 32 35.78 -3.22 -30.53
N SER A 33 36.73 -3.01 -29.62
CA SER A 33 36.47 -3.07 -28.19
C SER A 33 35.41 -2.01 -27.88
N GLU A 34 34.16 -2.42 -27.72
CA GLU A 34 33.15 -1.55 -27.12
C GLU A 34 33.69 -1.10 -25.76
N PRO A 35 33.69 0.21 -25.45
CA PRO A 35 34.11 0.68 -24.14
C PRO A 35 33.28 -0.04 -23.07
N GLU A 36 33.94 -0.53 -22.02
CA GLU A 36 33.24 -1.24 -20.96
C GLU A 36 32.09 -0.37 -20.43
N PRO A 37 30.88 -0.93 -20.29
CA PRO A 37 29.72 -0.19 -19.84
C PRO A 37 29.98 0.41 -18.46
N ILE A 38 29.98 1.74 -18.38
CA ILE A 38 30.19 2.47 -17.13
C ILE A 38 28.98 2.19 -16.21
N PRO A 39 29.19 1.57 -15.03
CA PRO A 39 28.10 1.31 -14.09
C PRO A 39 27.42 2.63 -13.69
N GLY A 40 26.09 2.71 -13.84
CA GLY A 40 25.29 3.84 -13.36
C GLY A 40 24.99 4.90 -14.42
N LEU A 41 25.70 4.85 -15.56
CA LEU A 41 25.35 5.57 -16.78
C LEU A 41 24.70 4.62 -17.79
N HIS A 42 23.95 5.18 -18.74
CA HIS A 42 23.33 4.45 -19.86
C HIS A 42 22.45 3.24 -19.47
N GLY A 43 21.91 3.23 -18.24
CA GLY A 43 20.98 2.20 -17.78
C GLY A 43 21.61 0.93 -17.22
N VAL A 44 22.94 0.92 -17.00
CA VAL A 44 23.66 -0.22 -16.41
C VAL A 44 23.51 -0.20 -14.88
N PRO A 45 22.94 -1.23 -14.24
CA PRO A 45 22.74 -1.25 -12.80
C PRO A 45 24.07 -1.33 -12.03
N VAL A 46 24.21 -0.50 -10.99
CA VAL A 46 25.41 -0.46 -10.13
C VAL A 46 25.18 -1.30 -8.89
N ARG A 47 26.14 -2.16 -8.56
CA ARG A 47 26.15 -2.87 -7.28
C ARG A 47 26.42 -1.86 -6.16
N TRP A 48 25.83 -2.07 -4.99
CA TRP A 48 25.86 -1.09 -3.90
C TRP A 48 27.28 -0.72 -3.39
N TYR A 49 28.29 -1.57 -3.63
CA TYR A 49 29.69 -1.33 -3.29
C TYR A 49 30.51 -0.71 -4.43
N ASP A 50 30.01 -0.74 -5.67
CA ASP A 50 30.68 -0.19 -6.86
C ASP A 50 30.17 1.23 -7.22
N ALA A 51 29.28 1.80 -6.38
CA ALA A 51 28.62 3.06 -6.65
C ALA A 51 29.51 4.27 -6.34
N ASP A 52 29.83 5.04 -7.38
CA ASP A 52 30.55 6.31 -7.21
C ASP A 52 29.66 7.36 -6.54
N ARG A 53 29.94 7.63 -5.26
CA ARG A 53 29.15 8.54 -4.40
C ARG A 53 29.24 10.01 -4.81
N THR A 54 30.08 10.36 -5.78
CA THR A 54 30.20 11.73 -6.30
C THR A 54 29.19 12.01 -7.42
N GLU A 55 28.72 10.96 -8.09
CA GLU A 55 27.84 11.02 -9.27
C GLU A 55 26.38 11.39 -8.93
N PRO A 56 25.65 12.08 -9.83
CA PRO A 56 24.26 12.49 -9.57
C PRO A 56 23.29 11.33 -9.35
N TYR A 57 23.55 10.15 -9.95
CA TYR A 57 22.68 8.98 -9.80
C TYR A 57 22.83 8.28 -8.44
N THR A 58 23.92 8.55 -7.70
CA THR A 58 24.11 8.08 -6.32
C THR A 58 23.63 9.09 -5.30
N LYS A 59 23.40 10.34 -5.72
CA LYS A 59 22.70 11.35 -4.91
C LYS A 59 21.23 10.95 -4.85
N ILE A 60 20.80 10.56 -3.65
CA ILE A 60 19.40 10.30 -3.33
C ILE A 60 18.70 11.65 -3.36
N VAL A 61 18.22 12.06 -4.53
CA VAL A 61 17.22 13.11 -4.62
C VAL A 61 15.91 12.44 -4.20
N PRO A 62 15.28 12.83 -3.08
CA PRO A 62 14.01 12.25 -2.68
C PRO A 62 13.02 12.38 -3.85
N PHE A 63 12.18 11.36 -4.04
CA PHE A 63 11.07 11.47 -4.98
C PHE A 63 10.19 12.64 -4.54
N GLN A 64 10.29 13.77 -5.23
CA GLN A 64 9.39 14.91 -5.11
C GLN A 64 8.72 15.08 -6.47
N GLU A 65 7.43 14.77 -6.54
CA GLU A 65 6.63 15.19 -7.68
C GLU A 65 6.63 16.73 -7.74
N LYS A 66 6.80 17.29 -8.95
CA LYS A 66 6.75 18.74 -9.19
C LYS A 66 5.43 19.30 -8.62
N HIS A 67 5.54 20.27 -7.70
CA HIS A 67 4.37 20.93 -7.11
C HIS A 67 3.61 21.80 -8.11
N ASP A 68 2.27 21.86 -7.97
CA ASP A 68 1.40 22.81 -8.65
C ASP A 68 1.70 24.23 -8.15
N THR A 69 2.16 25.11 -9.05
CA THR A 69 2.58 26.50 -8.76
C THR A 69 1.43 27.41 -8.32
N SER A 70 0.17 26.96 -8.40
CA SER A 70 -1.00 27.79 -8.12
C SER A 70 -1.31 28.04 -6.63
N VAL A 71 -0.64 27.31 -5.74
CA VAL A 71 -0.76 27.42 -4.26
C VAL A 71 0.62 27.56 -3.60
N GLU A 72 1.60 28.14 -4.29
CA GLU A 72 2.98 28.30 -3.82
C GLU A 72 3.09 28.95 -2.42
N PHE A 73 2.17 29.84 -2.05
CA PHE A 73 2.15 30.47 -0.72
C PHE A 73 1.85 29.47 0.42
N PHE A 74 1.08 28.41 0.16
CA PHE A 74 0.81 27.33 1.13
C PHE A 74 2.03 26.42 1.31
N TYR A 75 2.94 26.39 0.34
CA TYR A 75 4.16 25.60 0.38
C TYR A 75 5.38 26.36 0.91
N LYS A 76 5.25 27.66 1.22
CA LYS A 76 6.33 28.42 1.86
C LYS A 76 6.48 27.98 3.32
N PRO A 77 7.62 27.41 3.73
CA PRO A 77 7.80 26.92 5.08
C PRO A 77 7.95 28.10 6.05
N LEU A 78 6.88 28.43 6.78
CA LEU A 78 6.90 29.33 7.93
C LEU A 78 7.26 28.56 9.22
N THR A 79 8.30 27.73 9.15
CA THR A 79 8.66 26.77 10.22
C THR A 79 8.95 27.45 11.55
N LEU A 80 9.74 28.53 11.54
CA LEU A 80 10.08 29.29 12.75
C LEU A 80 8.87 30.04 13.33
N SER A 81 8.00 30.59 12.49
CA SER A 81 6.78 31.26 12.95
C SER A 81 5.80 30.26 13.56
N ALA A 82 5.60 29.10 12.94
CA ALA A 82 4.76 28.03 13.47
C ALA A 82 5.31 27.49 14.80
N LEU A 83 6.64 27.32 14.92
CA LEU A 83 7.30 26.95 16.17
C LEU A 83 7.06 28.01 17.26
N GLY A 84 7.26 29.29 16.95
CA GLY A 84 7.06 30.38 17.90
C GLY A 84 5.61 30.45 18.41
N VAL A 85 4.63 30.43 17.50
CA VAL A 85 3.21 30.40 17.86
C VAL A 85 2.86 29.15 18.67
N GLY A 86 3.36 27.98 18.27
CA GLY A 86 3.14 26.72 18.97
C GLY A 86 3.70 26.73 20.39
N LEU A 87 4.92 27.25 20.60
CA LEU A 87 5.52 27.38 21.93
C LEU A 87 4.79 28.39 22.80
N VAL A 88 4.34 29.53 22.24
CA VAL A 88 3.54 30.52 22.98
C VAL A 88 2.20 29.92 23.39
N ALA A 89 1.50 29.22 22.49
CA ALA A 89 0.24 28.56 22.80
C ALA A 89 0.42 27.46 23.86
N LEU A 90 1.47 26.64 23.74
CA LEU A 90 1.81 25.62 24.73
C LEU A 90 2.10 26.24 26.10
N ALA A 91 2.91 27.31 26.14
CA ALA A 91 3.22 28.03 27.38
C ALA A 91 1.96 28.64 28.00
N TYR A 92 1.09 29.26 27.20
CA TYR A 92 -0.17 29.82 27.66
C TYR A 92 -1.06 28.74 28.30
N VAL A 93 -1.29 27.61 27.60
CA VAL A 93 -2.12 26.51 28.12
C VAL A 93 -1.50 25.90 29.39
N ALA A 94 -0.17 25.73 29.42
CA ALA A 94 0.51 25.10 30.54
C ALA A 94 0.61 25.99 31.80
N THR A 95 0.61 27.32 31.64
CA THR A 95 0.88 28.26 32.75
C THR A 95 -0.35 29.06 33.21
N THR A 96 -1.44 29.06 32.44
CA THR A 96 -2.64 29.83 32.78
C THR A 96 -3.60 29.01 33.63
N GLN A 97 -3.93 29.52 34.83
CA GLN A 97 -4.89 28.90 35.76
C GLN A 97 -6.32 28.86 35.19
N ASP A 98 -6.65 29.75 34.24
CA ASP A 98 -7.95 29.77 33.56
C ASP A 98 -8.21 28.54 32.69
N VAL A 99 -7.14 27.89 32.20
CA VAL A 99 -7.22 26.68 31.34
C VAL A 99 -6.88 25.42 32.13
N LEU A 100 -5.90 25.49 33.04
CA LEU A 100 -5.43 24.35 33.84
C LEU A 100 -5.35 24.70 35.33
N GLN A 101 -6.49 24.69 36.00
CA GLN A 101 -6.58 24.88 37.46
C GLN A 101 -5.65 23.91 38.21
N GLU A 102 -4.85 24.44 39.13
CA GLU A 102 -4.04 23.62 40.04
C GLU A 102 -4.90 22.70 40.91
N GLY A 103 -4.48 21.44 41.04
CA GLY A 103 -5.18 20.41 41.83
C GLY A 103 -6.09 19.45 41.05
N GLN A 104 -6.39 19.71 39.77
CA GLN A 104 -7.15 18.77 38.92
C GLN A 104 -6.25 17.73 38.23
N ASP A 105 -6.84 16.63 37.73
CA ASP A 105 -6.10 15.63 36.94
C ASP A 105 -5.74 16.17 35.55
N LYS A 106 -4.46 16.50 35.35
CA LYS A 106 -3.94 17.13 34.12
C LYS A 106 -3.41 16.12 33.08
N ARG A 107 -3.47 14.81 33.36
CA ARG A 107 -2.82 13.78 32.52
C ARG A 107 -3.34 13.77 31.08
N ARG A 108 -4.66 13.87 30.90
CA ARG A 108 -5.31 13.87 29.57
C ARG A 108 -4.92 15.09 28.74
N VAL A 109 -4.93 16.28 29.34
CA VAL A 109 -4.55 17.53 28.65
C VAL A 109 -3.08 17.50 28.26
N GLY A 110 -2.20 17.02 29.15
CA GLY A 110 -0.78 16.81 28.84
C GLY A 110 -0.56 15.85 27.66
N ALA A 111 -1.29 14.73 27.63
CA ALA A 111 -1.23 13.78 26.52
C ALA A 111 -1.70 14.40 25.19
N TYR A 112 -2.83 15.12 25.19
CA TYR A 112 -3.31 15.83 24.00
C TYR A 112 -2.33 16.90 23.50
N ALA A 113 -1.74 17.67 24.42
CA ALA A 113 -0.73 18.66 24.07
C ALA A 113 0.52 18.02 23.45
N ALA A 114 0.97 16.88 23.99
CA ALA A 114 2.11 16.13 23.44
C ALA A 114 1.81 15.58 22.04
N ILE A 115 0.64 14.96 21.84
CA ILE A 115 0.19 14.45 20.54
C ILE A 115 0.07 15.59 19.53
N ALA A 116 -0.58 16.69 19.88
CA ALA A 116 -0.75 17.84 19.01
C ALA A 116 0.59 18.49 18.61
N SER A 117 1.52 18.61 19.56
CA SER A 117 2.87 19.13 19.31
C SER A 117 3.64 18.20 18.37
N PHE A 118 3.56 16.88 18.59
CA PHE A 118 4.20 15.88 17.74
C PHE A 118 3.62 15.87 16.31
N LEU A 119 2.30 15.94 16.17
CA LEU A 119 1.65 15.99 14.85
C LEU A 119 1.96 17.30 14.12
N THR A 120 2.08 18.42 14.85
CA THR A 120 2.53 19.70 14.28
C THR A 120 3.98 19.61 13.82
N PHE A 121 4.86 19.00 14.61
CA PHE A 121 6.24 18.72 14.18
C PHE A 121 6.27 17.84 12.93
N SER A 122 5.47 16.77 12.90
CA SER A 122 5.36 15.85 11.76
C SER A 122 4.90 16.59 10.51
N MET A 123 3.85 17.40 10.62
CA MET A 123 3.32 18.23 9.54
C MET A 123 4.40 19.12 8.90
N ILE A 124 5.26 19.72 9.72
CA ILE A 124 6.26 20.71 9.28
C ILE A 124 7.52 20.01 8.75
N GLN A 125 8.01 19.00 9.47
CA GLN A 125 9.36 18.46 9.31
C GLN A 125 9.44 17.15 8.52
N PHE A 126 8.34 16.38 8.44
CA PHE A 126 8.36 15.17 7.64
C PHE A 126 8.48 15.49 6.16
N ARG A 127 9.07 14.56 5.42
CA ARG A 127 9.25 14.69 3.98
C ARG A 127 7.94 14.42 3.26
N ASP A 128 7.80 14.98 2.07
CA ASP A 128 6.66 14.64 1.20
C ASP A 128 6.80 13.22 0.67
N GLY A 129 5.69 12.49 0.71
CA GLY A 129 5.54 11.18 0.06
C GLY A 129 5.02 11.33 -1.38
N PRO A 130 4.58 10.23 -2.00
CA PRO A 130 4.10 10.25 -3.39
C PRO A 130 2.75 10.97 -3.57
N PHE A 131 2.06 11.34 -2.49
CA PHE A 131 0.73 11.96 -2.55
C PHE A 131 0.82 13.45 -2.22
N ILE A 132 0.45 14.29 -3.18
CA ILE A 132 0.44 15.76 -3.01
C ILE A 132 -0.93 16.27 -2.52
N ARG A 133 -2.03 15.57 -2.85
CA ARG A 133 -3.41 16.01 -2.59
C ARG A 133 -4.10 15.14 -1.55
N PRO A 134 -4.95 15.71 -0.65
CA PRO A 134 -5.48 17.08 -0.70
C PRO A 134 -4.46 18.16 -0.32
N HIS A 135 -3.44 17.82 0.49
CA HIS A 135 -2.27 18.64 0.75
C HIS A 135 -1.12 17.76 1.28
N PRO A 136 0.17 18.07 1.04
CA PRO A 136 1.27 17.27 1.57
C PRO A 136 1.32 17.27 3.11
N ALA A 137 0.98 18.39 3.74
CA ALA A 137 0.82 18.50 5.19
C ALA A 137 -0.15 17.45 5.78
N PHE A 138 -1.25 17.14 5.06
CA PHE A 138 -2.18 16.10 5.48
C PHE A 138 -1.48 14.73 5.51
N TRP A 139 -0.76 14.35 4.45
CA TRP A 139 -0.06 13.07 4.39
C TRP A 139 1.09 12.96 5.40
N ARG A 140 1.77 14.07 5.68
CA ARG A 140 2.77 14.14 6.76
C ARG A 140 2.16 13.93 8.15
N ILE A 141 0.98 14.51 8.41
CA ILE A 141 0.23 14.25 9.65
C ILE A 141 -0.18 12.78 9.71
N ILE A 142 -0.74 12.22 8.62
CA ILE A 142 -1.12 10.81 8.55
C ILE A 142 0.07 9.87 8.83
N LEU A 143 1.26 10.19 8.31
CA LEU A 143 2.50 9.48 8.65
C LEU A 143 2.87 9.64 10.14
N GLY A 144 2.71 10.84 10.69
CA GLY A 144 2.90 11.12 12.11
C GLY A 144 1.96 10.32 13.00
N ILE A 145 0.69 10.16 12.64
CA ILE A 145 -0.27 9.32 13.37
C ILE A 145 0.20 7.86 13.33
N ASN A 146 0.70 7.35 12.20
CA ASN A 146 1.28 6.01 12.13
C ASN A 146 2.46 5.86 13.10
N LEU A 147 3.37 6.84 13.15
CA LEU A 147 4.52 6.78 14.03
C LEU A 147 4.12 6.84 15.51
N LEU A 148 3.12 7.65 15.88
CA LEU A 148 2.57 7.63 17.24
C LEU A 148 1.97 6.28 17.61
N TYR A 149 1.22 5.68 16.68
CA TYR A 149 0.64 4.36 16.88
C TYR A 149 1.73 3.29 17.04
N GLU A 150 2.76 3.31 16.19
CA GLU A 150 3.90 2.41 16.30
C GLU A 150 4.67 2.58 17.61
N LEU A 151 4.91 3.81 18.06
CA LEU A 151 5.54 4.06 19.36
C LEU A 151 4.68 3.52 20.52
N GLY A 152 3.36 3.64 20.41
CA GLY A 152 2.41 3.04 21.34
C GLY A 152 2.47 1.51 21.35
N LEU A 153 2.52 0.88 20.17
CA LEU A 153 2.68 -0.56 20.04
C LEU A 153 4.01 -1.06 20.59
N VAL A 154 5.11 -0.36 20.31
CA VAL A 154 6.43 -0.67 20.88
C VAL A 154 6.36 -0.59 22.40
N PHE A 155 5.72 0.44 22.97
CA PHE A 155 5.52 0.53 24.42
C PHE A 155 4.70 -0.67 24.95
N LEU A 156 3.58 -1.00 24.32
CA LEU A 156 2.73 -2.13 24.68
C LEU A 156 3.44 -3.47 24.56
N LEU A 157 4.35 -3.62 23.59
CA LEU A 157 5.16 -4.83 23.41
C LEU A 157 5.99 -5.16 24.66
N PHE A 158 6.35 -4.17 25.47
CA PHE A 158 7.05 -4.40 26.76
C PHE A 158 6.10 -4.68 27.93
N GLN A 159 4.79 -4.42 27.81
CA GLN A 159 3.81 -4.68 28.86
C GLN A 159 3.29 -6.12 28.85
N ASP A 160 3.00 -6.67 30.01
CA ASP A 160 2.17 -7.87 30.14
C ASP A 160 0.71 -7.56 29.77
N LEU A 161 -0.07 -8.60 29.44
CA LEU A 161 -1.43 -8.45 28.93
C LEU A 161 -2.36 -7.80 29.96
N ASP A 162 -2.23 -8.15 31.23
CA ASP A 162 -3.09 -7.62 32.29
C ASP A 162 -2.76 -6.16 32.60
N SER A 163 -1.48 -5.79 32.63
CA SER A 163 -1.07 -4.38 32.67
C SER A 163 -1.57 -3.59 31.46
N ALA A 164 -1.47 -4.15 30.25
CA ALA A 164 -1.98 -3.49 29.04
C ALA A 164 -3.50 -3.23 29.15
N ARG A 165 -4.29 -4.23 29.56
CA ARG A 165 -5.74 -4.09 29.81
C ARG A 165 -6.04 -3.04 30.88
N ALA A 166 -5.28 -3.01 31.97
CA ALA A 166 -5.42 -1.99 33.00
C ALA A 166 -5.08 -0.59 32.47
N MET A 167 -4.08 -0.47 31.60
CA MET A 167 -3.70 0.80 30.97
C MET A 167 -4.75 1.31 29.99
N MET A 168 -5.47 0.43 29.29
CA MET A 168 -6.56 0.83 28.41
C MET A 168 -7.64 1.66 29.12
N LYS A 169 -7.82 1.46 30.45
CA LYS A 169 -8.75 2.24 31.29
C LYS A 169 -8.41 3.73 31.38
N TYR A 170 -7.15 4.11 31.14
CA TYR A 170 -6.76 5.52 31.08
C TYR A 170 -7.28 6.21 29.81
N LEU A 171 -7.46 5.43 28.73
CA LEU A 171 -7.97 5.91 27.45
C LEU A 171 -9.50 5.94 27.46
N ASP A 172 -10.13 4.84 27.87
CA ASP A 172 -11.57 4.74 28.06
C ASP A 172 -11.89 3.96 29.36
N PRO A 173 -12.56 4.58 30.35
CA PRO A 173 -12.93 3.92 31.61
C PRO A 173 -13.77 2.64 31.46
N ASN A 174 -14.47 2.46 30.33
CA ASN A 174 -15.32 1.29 30.07
C ASN A 174 -14.53 0.06 29.62
N LEU A 175 -13.24 0.21 29.29
CA LEU A 175 -12.39 -0.89 28.85
C LEU A 175 -11.86 -1.73 30.02
N GLY A 176 -11.25 -2.87 29.69
CA GLY A 176 -10.66 -3.77 30.68
C GLY A 176 -11.69 -4.62 31.43
N VAL A 177 -12.83 -4.89 30.77
CA VAL A 177 -13.87 -5.82 31.20
C VAL A 177 -13.98 -6.93 30.13
N PRO A 178 -13.98 -8.22 30.51
CA PRO A 178 -14.16 -9.32 29.56
C PRO A 178 -15.49 -9.19 28.80
N LEU A 179 -15.44 -9.41 27.48
CA LEU A 179 -16.61 -9.39 26.61
C LEU A 179 -17.15 -10.82 26.40
N PRO A 180 -18.47 -11.00 26.24
CA PRO A 180 -19.03 -12.28 25.86
C PRO A 180 -18.57 -12.69 24.46
N GLU A 181 -18.28 -13.98 24.27
CA GLU A 181 -18.02 -14.52 22.94
C GLU A 181 -19.31 -14.52 22.13
N LYS A 182 -19.23 -14.09 20.86
CA LYS A 182 -20.36 -14.04 19.94
C LYS A 182 -20.02 -14.87 18.71
N SER A 183 -20.81 -15.90 18.46
CA SER A 183 -20.81 -16.68 17.22
C SER A 183 -21.95 -16.24 16.32
N TYR A 184 -21.73 -16.25 15.01
CA TYR A 184 -22.74 -15.91 14.00
C TYR A 184 -23.27 -17.16 13.28
N ALA A 185 -22.73 -18.34 13.58
CA ALA A 185 -23.11 -19.61 12.97
C ALA A 185 -24.18 -20.40 13.77
N GLU A 186 -25.03 -19.70 14.55
CA GLU A 186 -26.04 -20.37 15.39
C GLU A 186 -27.21 -20.92 14.56
N ASP A 187 -27.66 -20.20 13.51
CA ASP A 187 -28.82 -20.55 12.67
C ASP A 187 -28.49 -20.50 11.16
N CYS A 188 -27.87 -21.56 10.64
CA CYS A 188 -27.40 -21.61 9.24
C CYS A 188 -28.39 -22.15 8.21
N GLU A 189 -29.64 -22.41 8.58
CA GLU A 189 -30.68 -22.81 7.62
C GLU A 189 -30.99 -21.69 6.63
N LEU A 190 -31.06 -22.02 5.34
CA LEU A 190 -31.39 -21.08 4.26
C LEU A 190 -32.88 -20.75 4.26
N THR A 191 -33.31 -19.93 5.21
CA THR A 191 -34.66 -19.35 5.28
C THR A 191 -34.61 -17.86 4.90
N SER A 192 -35.73 -17.33 4.40
CA SER A 192 -35.81 -15.89 4.06
C SER A 192 -35.58 -15.00 5.27
N GLN A 193 -35.95 -15.45 6.47
CA GLN A 193 -35.76 -14.70 7.71
C GLN A 193 -34.28 -14.66 8.10
N ASN A 194 -33.58 -15.79 8.02
CA ASN A 194 -32.14 -15.85 8.36
C ASN A 194 -31.31 -15.02 7.39
N LEU A 195 -31.64 -15.09 6.08
CA LEU A 195 -31.00 -14.25 5.07
C LEU A 195 -31.23 -12.75 5.35
N TRP A 196 -32.46 -12.35 5.69
CA TRP A 196 -32.74 -10.95 6.01
C TRP A 196 -32.03 -10.48 7.28
N ASN A 197 -31.91 -11.35 8.28
CA ASN A 197 -31.21 -11.04 9.53
C ASN A 197 -29.68 -10.91 9.33
N ALA A 198 -29.10 -11.64 8.37
CA ALA A 198 -27.68 -11.54 8.03
C ALA A 198 -27.33 -10.29 7.21
N PHE A 199 -28.32 -9.66 6.55
CA PHE A 199 -28.12 -8.37 5.88
C PHE A 199 -28.06 -7.24 6.91
N ASP A 200 -26.90 -7.02 7.50
CA ASP A 200 -26.68 -6.04 8.55
C ASP A 200 -25.53 -5.05 8.25
N ILE A 201 -25.00 -4.41 9.30
CA ILE A 201 -23.89 -3.47 9.20
C ILE A 201 -22.60 -4.12 8.70
N PHE A 202 -22.41 -5.43 8.89
CA PHE A 202 -21.23 -6.16 8.41
C PHE A 202 -21.22 -6.28 6.90
N CYS A 203 -22.38 -6.45 6.25
CA CYS A 203 -22.49 -6.37 4.78
C CYS A 203 -21.97 -5.02 4.24
N LEU A 204 -22.34 -3.92 4.90
CA LEU A 204 -21.85 -2.59 4.53
C LEU A 204 -20.35 -2.45 4.81
N ALA A 205 -19.88 -2.96 5.95
CA ALA A 205 -18.47 -2.95 6.32
C ALA A 205 -17.61 -3.74 5.33
N HIS A 206 -18.06 -4.91 4.89
CA HIS A 206 -17.42 -5.70 3.84
C HIS A 206 -17.39 -4.95 2.52
N ALA A 207 -18.53 -4.45 2.03
CA ALA A 207 -18.57 -3.69 0.79
C ALA A 207 -17.66 -2.45 0.80
N LEU A 208 -17.66 -1.67 1.89
CA LEU A 208 -16.80 -0.49 2.05
C LEU A 208 -15.32 -0.87 2.23
N GLY A 209 -15.04 -1.94 2.96
CA GLY A 209 -13.69 -2.47 3.15
C GLY A 209 -13.06 -2.89 1.82
N TRP A 210 -13.81 -3.64 1.00
CA TRP A 210 -13.36 -4.09 -0.33
C TRP A 210 -13.26 -2.97 -1.34
N PHE A 211 -14.14 -1.97 -1.25
CA PHE A 211 -13.96 -0.71 -1.96
C PHE A 211 -12.61 -0.05 -1.61
N GLY A 212 -12.30 0.08 -0.32
CA GLY A 212 -11.03 0.66 0.14
C GLY A 212 -9.82 -0.14 -0.31
N LYS A 213 -9.87 -1.47 -0.22
CA LYS A 213 -8.81 -2.39 -0.68
C LYS A 213 -8.54 -2.23 -2.17
N ALA A 214 -9.59 -2.14 -2.99
CA ALA A 214 -9.46 -1.90 -4.42
C ALA A 214 -8.80 -0.54 -4.72
N MET A 215 -9.12 0.50 -3.95
CA MET A 215 -8.46 1.82 -4.08
C MET A 215 -6.97 1.80 -3.73
N ILE A 216 -6.55 0.92 -2.82
CA ILE A 216 -5.15 0.77 -2.43
C ILE A 216 -4.38 -0.09 -3.44
N LEU A 217 -4.87 -1.30 -3.74
CA LEU A 217 -4.15 -2.28 -4.57
C LEU A 217 -4.26 -2.00 -6.06
N ARG A 218 -5.34 -1.34 -6.49
CA ARG A 218 -5.63 -0.94 -7.87
C ARG A 218 -5.54 -2.09 -8.88
N ASP A 219 -5.80 -3.31 -8.41
CA ASP A 219 -5.76 -4.53 -9.21
C ASP A 219 -6.94 -5.43 -8.81
N TYR A 220 -7.78 -5.76 -9.80
CA TYR A 220 -9.00 -6.54 -9.60
C TYR A 220 -8.72 -7.97 -9.13
N TRP A 221 -7.68 -8.59 -9.68
CA TRP A 221 -7.34 -9.98 -9.36
C TRP A 221 -6.73 -10.10 -7.97
N PHE A 222 -5.97 -9.10 -7.54
CA PHE A 222 -5.38 -9.11 -6.19
C PHE A 222 -6.47 -9.00 -5.13
N CYS A 223 -7.48 -8.17 -5.37
CA CYS A 223 -8.65 -8.09 -4.50
C CYS A 223 -9.40 -9.43 -4.44
N TRP A 224 -9.60 -10.12 -5.57
CA TRP A 224 -10.22 -11.45 -5.56
C TRP A 224 -9.41 -12.49 -4.78
N ILE A 225 -8.10 -12.53 -5.00
CA ILE A 225 -7.21 -13.46 -4.30
C ILE A 225 -7.26 -13.20 -2.79
N LEU A 226 -7.17 -11.94 -2.38
CA LEU A 226 -7.29 -11.57 -0.97
C LEU A 226 -8.67 -11.88 -0.40
N SER A 227 -9.74 -11.72 -1.17
CA SER A 227 -11.10 -11.98 -0.70
C SER A 227 -11.26 -13.44 -0.34
N ILE A 228 -10.87 -14.33 -1.24
CA ILE A 228 -10.89 -15.76 -0.98
C ILE A 228 -9.90 -16.13 0.14
N ALA A 229 -8.71 -15.53 0.16
CA ALA A 229 -7.71 -15.82 1.19
C ALA A 229 -8.16 -15.38 2.59
N PHE A 230 -8.92 -14.30 2.71
CA PHE A 230 -9.48 -13.82 3.97
C PHE A 230 -10.54 -14.78 4.50
N GLU A 231 -11.51 -15.21 3.68
CA GLU A 231 -12.49 -16.24 4.10
C GLU A 231 -11.81 -17.53 4.55
N LEU A 232 -10.79 -17.98 3.81
CA LEU A 232 -10.04 -19.18 4.19
C LEU A 232 -9.29 -18.98 5.52
N ALA A 233 -8.84 -17.77 5.81
CA ALA A 233 -8.25 -17.45 7.10
C ALA A 233 -9.31 -17.48 8.22
N GLU A 234 -10.52 -16.97 8.00
CA GLU A 234 -11.61 -17.03 8.97
C GLU A 234 -12.03 -18.47 9.27
N TYR A 235 -12.29 -19.29 8.25
CA TYR A 235 -12.53 -20.73 8.43
C TYR A 235 -11.40 -21.43 9.19
N SER A 236 -10.16 -21.02 8.95
CA SER A 236 -8.98 -21.59 9.61
C SER A 236 -8.89 -21.17 11.06
N LEU A 237 -9.37 -19.98 11.42
CA LEU A 237 -9.16 -19.33 12.71
C LEU A 237 -10.41 -19.28 13.61
N GLN A 238 -11.57 -19.74 13.14
CA GLN A 238 -12.81 -19.80 13.93
C GLN A 238 -12.69 -20.58 15.25
N HIS A 239 -11.76 -21.54 15.34
CA HIS A 239 -11.47 -22.27 16.58
C HIS A 239 -10.73 -21.42 17.63
N GLN A 240 -10.09 -20.32 17.23
CA GLN A 240 -9.45 -19.36 18.14
C GLN A 240 -10.34 -18.14 18.40
N LEU A 241 -11.13 -17.76 17.40
CA LEU A 241 -11.96 -16.56 17.42
C LEU A 241 -13.38 -16.93 17.03
N ALA A 242 -14.27 -17.06 18.02
CA ALA A 242 -15.68 -17.41 17.81
C ALA A 242 -16.41 -16.45 16.85
N ASN A 243 -15.93 -15.20 16.74
CA ASN A 243 -16.48 -14.23 15.79
C ASN A 243 -16.31 -14.64 14.32
N PHE A 244 -15.37 -15.51 13.98
CA PHE A 244 -15.17 -16.02 12.61
C PHE A 244 -16.02 -17.26 12.31
N ALA A 245 -16.79 -17.76 13.28
CA ALA A 245 -17.73 -18.82 13.04
C ALA A 245 -19.01 -18.20 12.46
N GLU A 246 -19.09 -18.21 11.13
CA GLU A 246 -20.24 -17.76 10.32
C GLU A 246 -20.77 -18.92 9.46
N CYS A 247 -21.94 -18.73 8.86
CA CYS A 247 -22.56 -19.75 8.04
C CYS A 247 -21.83 -19.92 6.70
N TRP A 248 -21.86 -21.12 6.12
CA TRP A 248 -21.12 -21.37 4.87
C TRP A 248 -21.57 -20.47 3.71
N TRP A 249 -22.86 -20.12 3.66
CA TRP A 249 -23.42 -19.25 2.64
C TRP A 249 -23.12 -17.78 2.93
N ASP A 250 -22.83 -17.42 4.18
CA ASP A 250 -22.42 -16.08 4.58
C ASP A 250 -21.03 -15.80 3.96
N HIS A 251 -20.04 -16.61 4.35
CA HIS A 251 -18.68 -16.58 3.80
C HIS A 251 -18.63 -16.54 2.25
N TRP A 252 -19.28 -17.51 1.59
CA TRP A 252 -19.07 -17.68 0.15
C TRP A 252 -20.04 -16.86 -0.70
N ILE A 253 -21.30 -16.75 -0.31
CA ILE A 253 -22.30 -16.06 -1.13
C ILE A 253 -22.41 -14.60 -0.71
N LEU A 254 -22.68 -14.33 0.56
CA LEU A 254 -22.91 -12.96 1.03
C LEU A 254 -21.61 -12.15 1.02
N ASP A 255 -20.52 -12.69 1.54
CA ASP A 255 -19.26 -11.99 1.63
C ASP A 255 -18.52 -12.01 0.30
N VAL A 256 -17.99 -13.15 -0.14
CA VAL A 256 -17.16 -13.20 -1.36
C VAL A 256 -17.92 -12.74 -2.61
N LEU A 257 -19.07 -13.34 -2.90
CA LEU A 257 -19.74 -13.12 -4.19
C LEU A 257 -20.58 -11.84 -4.25
N ILE A 258 -21.11 -11.36 -3.12
CA ILE A 258 -21.97 -10.17 -3.09
C ILE A 258 -21.19 -8.97 -2.55
N CYS A 259 -20.89 -8.90 -1.26
CA CYS A 259 -20.35 -7.72 -0.60
C CYS A 259 -18.94 -7.38 -1.09
N ASN A 260 -18.04 -8.36 -1.07
CA ASN A 260 -16.63 -8.21 -1.42
C ASN A 260 -16.46 -7.91 -2.91
N TRP A 261 -17.16 -8.66 -3.77
CA TRP A 261 -17.20 -8.41 -5.21
C TRP A 261 -17.77 -7.03 -5.54
N PHE A 262 -18.91 -6.64 -4.93
CA PHE A 262 -19.54 -5.35 -5.19
C PHE A 262 -18.63 -4.18 -4.79
N GLY A 263 -18.04 -4.25 -3.60
CA GLY A 263 -17.06 -3.28 -3.13
C GLY A 263 -15.86 -3.17 -4.06
N THR A 264 -15.28 -4.31 -4.43
CA THR A 264 -14.15 -4.38 -5.37
C THR A 264 -14.52 -3.79 -6.73
N TYR A 265 -15.67 -4.15 -7.29
CA TYR A 265 -16.16 -3.64 -8.56
C TYR A 265 -16.29 -2.10 -8.54
N LEU A 266 -16.94 -1.56 -7.51
CA LEU A 266 -17.12 -0.11 -7.36
C LEU A 266 -15.76 0.60 -7.18
N GLY A 267 -14.87 0.06 -6.37
CA GLY A 267 -13.53 0.60 -6.16
C GLY A 267 -12.70 0.63 -7.44
N MET A 268 -12.75 -0.45 -8.22
CA MET A 268 -12.08 -0.51 -9.53
C MET A 268 -12.69 0.47 -10.54
N LYS A 269 -14.01 0.70 -10.52
CA LYS A 269 -14.65 1.73 -11.37
C LYS A 269 -14.19 3.13 -10.99
N VAL A 270 -14.02 3.41 -9.70
CA VAL A 270 -13.45 4.69 -9.24
C VAL A 270 -11.98 4.82 -9.66
N CYS A 271 -11.20 3.75 -9.57
CA CYS A 271 -9.81 3.72 -10.07
C CYS A 271 -9.74 4.05 -11.57
N GLN A 272 -10.55 3.39 -12.40
CA GLN A 272 -10.63 3.65 -13.85
C GLN A 272 -11.06 5.10 -14.15
N TYR A 273 -12.00 5.64 -13.38
CA TYR A 273 -12.44 7.02 -13.53
C TYR A 273 -11.34 8.05 -13.24
N PHE A 274 -10.45 7.77 -12.28
CA PHE A 274 -9.33 8.65 -11.95
C PHE A 274 -8.11 8.47 -12.88
N GLU A 275 -7.84 7.25 -13.37
CA GLU A 275 -6.73 6.97 -14.30
C GLU A 275 -6.83 7.78 -15.60
N VAL A 276 -8.05 7.98 -16.10
CA VAL A 276 -8.29 8.64 -17.40
C VAL A 276 -8.16 10.18 -17.34
N LYS A 277 -7.80 10.76 -16.18
CA LYS A 277 -7.79 12.22 -15.99
C LYS A 277 -6.38 12.81 -15.87
N PRO A 278 -5.67 13.09 -16.98
CA PRO A 278 -4.54 14.00 -16.94
C PRO A 278 -5.07 15.44 -16.80
N TYR A 279 -4.86 16.06 -15.65
CA TYR A 279 -5.15 17.48 -15.47
C TYR A 279 -3.85 18.26 -15.28
N GLU A 280 -3.45 19.03 -16.30
CA GLU A 280 -2.63 20.21 -16.05
C GLU A 280 -3.53 21.35 -15.60
N TRP A 281 -3.23 21.87 -14.41
CA TRP A 281 -4.07 22.83 -13.74
C TRP A 281 -3.57 24.26 -13.98
N ARG A 282 -4.33 25.05 -14.74
CA ARG A 282 -4.26 26.52 -14.66
C ARG A 282 -4.53 26.96 -13.21
N GLY A 283 -3.79 27.95 -12.73
CA GLY A 283 -3.88 28.32 -11.31
C GLY A 283 -5.23 28.92 -10.88
N ILE A 284 -5.55 28.85 -9.59
CA ILE A 284 -6.81 29.41 -9.02
C ILE A 284 -6.98 30.90 -9.41
N ARG A 285 -5.87 31.66 -9.47
CA ARG A 285 -5.86 33.06 -9.93
C ARG A 285 -6.27 33.24 -11.39
N GLN A 286 -6.09 32.23 -12.23
CA GLN A 286 -6.45 32.25 -13.66
C GLN A 286 -7.90 31.80 -13.91
N THR A 287 -8.59 31.27 -12.88
CA THR A 287 -9.98 30.78 -13.01
C THR A 287 -11.00 31.89 -12.74
N ARG A 288 -11.77 32.28 -13.77
CA ARG A 288 -12.86 33.27 -13.65
C ARG A 288 -14.18 32.59 -13.23
N GLY A 289 -14.91 33.22 -12.29
CA GLY A 289 -16.24 32.79 -11.81
C GLY A 289 -16.24 32.00 -10.49
N LEU A 290 -17.22 32.29 -9.62
CA LEU A 290 -17.37 31.66 -8.30
C LEU A 290 -17.63 30.14 -8.38
N ARG A 291 -18.51 29.70 -9.31
CA ARG A 291 -18.80 28.27 -9.54
C ARG A 291 -17.56 27.50 -10.00
N SER A 292 -16.77 28.09 -10.89
CA SER A 292 -15.52 27.50 -11.38
C SER A 292 -14.46 27.42 -10.28
N LYS A 293 -14.38 28.43 -9.40
CA LYS A 293 -13.53 28.41 -8.20
C LYS A 293 -13.99 27.34 -7.20
N ALA A 294 -15.29 27.22 -6.93
CA ALA A 294 -15.84 26.19 -6.03
C ALA A 294 -15.58 24.78 -6.58
N LYS A 295 -15.84 24.53 -7.87
CA LYS A 295 -15.50 23.27 -8.54
C LYS A 295 -14.00 22.98 -8.44
N ARG A 296 -13.15 24.00 -8.52
CA ARG A 296 -11.70 23.84 -8.37
C ARG A 296 -11.29 23.46 -6.95
N VAL A 297 -11.88 24.08 -5.94
CA VAL A 297 -11.65 23.70 -4.54
C VAL A 297 -12.07 22.26 -4.30
N LEU A 298 -13.25 21.86 -4.79
CA LEU A 298 -13.72 20.47 -4.68
C LEU A 298 -12.79 19.49 -5.40
N SER A 299 -12.23 19.86 -6.56
CA SER A 299 -11.28 19.00 -7.27
C SER A 299 -9.90 18.88 -6.61
N GLN A 300 -9.56 19.71 -5.62
CA GLN A 300 -8.32 19.52 -4.85
C GLN A 300 -8.37 18.26 -3.97
N PHE A 301 -9.57 17.77 -3.66
CA PHE A 301 -9.76 16.49 -2.98
C PHE A 301 -9.65 15.28 -3.92
N SER A 302 -9.54 15.51 -5.24
CA SER A 302 -9.20 14.47 -6.21
C SER A 302 -7.70 14.21 -6.23
N PRO A 303 -7.24 12.96 -6.43
CA PRO A 303 -5.82 12.64 -6.62
C PRO A 303 -5.17 13.52 -7.71
N HIS A 304 -3.88 13.83 -7.54
CA HIS A 304 -3.09 14.60 -8.51
C HIS A 304 -2.70 13.74 -9.71
N ASP A 305 -2.12 12.58 -9.42
CA ASP A 305 -1.87 11.49 -10.35
C ASP A 305 -2.52 10.22 -9.79
N PHE A 306 -3.16 9.44 -10.65
CA PHE A 306 -3.80 8.18 -10.28
C PHE A 306 -3.39 7.08 -11.27
N THR A 307 -2.26 6.48 -10.98
CA THR A 307 -1.67 5.40 -11.78
C THR A 307 -2.34 4.06 -11.53
N ALA A 308 -2.66 3.35 -12.61
CA ALA A 308 -2.92 1.92 -12.55
C ALA A 308 -1.62 1.16 -12.22
N PHE A 309 -1.75 0.12 -11.39
CA PHE A 309 -0.63 -0.73 -11.02
C PHE A 309 -0.59 -1.97 -11.90
N LYS A 310 0.56 -2.22 -12.52
CA LYS A 310 0.83 -3.43 -13.30
C LYS A 310 1.90 -4.23 -12.57
N TRP A 311 1.47 -5.15 -11.70
CA TRP A 311 2.35 -5.81 -10.74
C TRP A 311 3.26 -6.90 -11.31
N GLY A 312 2.96 -7.45 -12.49
CA GLY A 312 3.81 -8.47 -13.13
C GLY A 312 3.95 -9.76 -12.30
N THR A 313 2.83 -10.32 -11.82
CA THR A 313 2.77 -11.40 -10.82
C THR A 313 3.64 -12.62 -11.06
N ALA A 314 4.03 -12.91 -12.30
CA ALA A 314 4.89 -14.04 -12.63
C ALA A 314 5.94 -13.72 -13.70
N THR A 315 6.30 -12.44 -13.87
CA THR A 315 7.34 -12.07 -14.84
C THR A 315 8.73 -12.50 -14.36
N ASP A 316 9.04 -12.19 -13.10
CA ASP A 316 10.29 -12.53 -12.43
C ASP A 316 10.03 -12.99 -11.00
N PHE A 317 10.96 -13.77 -10.45
CA PHE A 317 10.86 -14.28 -9.08
C PHE A 317 10.74 -13.16 -8.03
N THR A 318 11.43 -12.04 -8.24
CA THR A 318 11.37 -10.86 -7.36
C THR A 318 9.99 -10.23 -7.32
N HIS A 319 9.32 -10.10 -8.48
CA HIS A 319 7.97 -9.57 -8.56
C HIS A 319 6.96 -10.52 -7.93
N PHE A 320 7.05 -11.81 -8.24
CA PHE A 320 6.21 -12.83 -7.61
C PHE A 320 6.34 -12.81 -6.08
N PHE A 321 7.57 -12.86 -5.56
CA PHE A 321 7.83 -12.84 -4.12
C PHE A 321 7.30 -11.56 -3.48
N SER A 322 7.51 -10.41 -4.12
CA SER A 322 7.05 -9.12 -3.61
C SER A 322 5.53 -9.04 -3.56
N VAL A 323 4.83 -9.59 -4.56
CA VAL A 323 3.36 -9.68 -4.55
C VAL A 323 2.89 -10.61 -3.43
N VAL A 324 3.46 -11.81 -3.31
CA VAL A 324 3.09 -12.74 -2.22
C VAL A 324 3.30 -12.10 -0.85
N LEU A 325 4.42 -11.38 -0.66
CA LEU A 325 4.69 -10.64 0.56
C LEU A 325 3.67 -9.51 0.80
N LEU A 326 3.34 -8.73 -0.24
CA LEU A 326 2.32 -7.69 -0.17
C LEU A 326 0.97 -8.26 0.27
N LEU A 327 0.50 -9.34 -0.38
CA LEU A 327 -0.78 -9.98 -0.04
C LEU A 327 -0.76 -10.56 1.38
N SER A 328 0.37 -11.14 1.81
CA SER A 328 0.53 -11.67 3.16
C SER A 328 0.50 -10.58 4.23
N VAL A 329 1.14 -9.43 3.97
CA VAL A 329 1.10 -8.26 4.87
C VAL A 329 -0.30 -7.65 4.94
N PHE A 330 -1.03 -7.60 3.82
CA PHE A 330 -2.43 -7.19 3.81
C PHE A 330 -3.30 -8.11 4.67
N LEU A 331 -3.17 -9.43 4.48
CA LEU A 331 -3.92 -10.41 5.26
C LEU A 331 -3.59 -10.30 6.76
N ALA A 332 -2.32 -10.13 7.12
CA ALA A 332 -1.92 -9.87 8.50
C ALA A 332 -2.52 -8.57 9.04
N ALA A 333 -2.47 -7.49 8.27
CA ALA A 333 -3.07 -6.21 8.66
C ALA A 333 -4.58 -6.33 8.89
N GLU A 334 -5.28 -7.23 8.22
CA GLU A 334 -6.71 -7.47 8.40
C GLU A 334 -7.03 -8.38 9.57
N LEU A 335 -6.21 -9.39 9.84
CA LEU A 335 -6.39 -10.30 10.97
C LEU A 335 -5.99 -9.69 12.32
N ASN A 336 -4.95 -8.85 12.34
CA ASN A 336 -4.46 -8.20 13.56
C ASN A 336 -5.53 -7.51 14.41
N PRO A 337 -6.47 -6.69 13.88
CA PRO A 337 -7.49 -6.04 14.69
C PRO A 337 -8.40 -7.03 15.40
N PHE A 338 -8.70 -8.20 14.81
CA PHE A 338 -9.52 -9.22 15.46
C PHE A 338 -8.82 -9.84 16.67
N TYR A 339 -7.51 -10.10 16.58
CA TYR A 339 -6.75 -10.55 17.74
C TYR A 339 -6.58 -9.45 18.78
N LEU A 340 -6.21 -8.23 18.37
CA LEU A 340 -5.98 -7.12 19.29
C LEU A 340 -7.25 -6.77 20.07
N LYS A 341 -8.42 -6.72 19.41
CA LYS A 341 -9.69 -6.46 20.10
C LYS A 341 -10.01 -7.56 21.10
N THR A 342 -9.78 -8.83 20.76
CA THR A 342 -10.06 -9.96 21.65
C THR A 342 -9.11 -9.98 22.85
N LEU A 343 -7.81 -9.74 22.62
CA LEU A 343 -6.80 -9.69 23.68
C LEU A 343 -7.04 -8.52 24.65
N LEU A 344 -7.33 -7.33 24.13
CA LEU A 344 -7.53 -6.12 24.93
C LEU A 344 -8.96 -5.90 25.42
N TRP A 345 -9.88 -6.83 25.12
CA TRP A 345 -11.31 -6.72 25.42
C TRP A 345 -11.95 -5.43 24.90
N MET A 346 -11.84 -5.21 23.59
CA MET A 346 -12.50 -4.13 22.87
C MET A 346 -13.62 -4.69 21.99
N GLU A 347 -14.77 -4.02 21.97
CA GLU A 347 -15.88 -4.35 21.09
C GLU A 347 -15.52 -4.02 19.62
N PRO A 348 -16.09 -4.72 18.63
CA PRO A 348 -15.79 -4.46 17.21
C PRO A 348 -16.13 -3.03 16.74
N ASP A 349 -17.17 -2.42 17.31
CA ASP A 349 -17.63 -1.06 17.04
C ASP A 349 -16.94 0.00 17.91
N HIS A 350 -16.01 -0.42 18.78
CA HIS A 350 -15.26 0.51 19.60
C HIS A 350 -14.46 1.50 18.73
N PRO A 351 -14.46 2.82 19.04
CA PRO A 351 -13.82 3.83 18.21
C PRO A 351 -12.35 3.57 17.88
N PHE A 352 -11.58 2.93 18.77
CA PHE A 352 -10.19 2.56 18.49
C PHE A 352 -10.04 1.51 17.39
N VAL A 353 -10.95 0.52 17.33
CA VAL A 353 -10.95 -0.50 16.29
C VAL A 353 -11.30 0.15 14.95
N ILE A 354 -12.36 0.95 14.91
CA ILE A 354 -12.79 1.69 13.71
C ILE A 354 -11.69 2.66 13.24
N ALA A 355 -11.10 3.43 14.15
CA ALA A 355 -10.03 4.36 13.84
C ALA A 355 -8.81 3.64 13.27
N ARG A 356 -8.43 2.49 13.84
CA ARG A 356 -7.33 1.67 13.32
C ARG A 356 -7.62 1.20 11.90
N LEU A 357 -8.83 0.72 11.59
CA LEU A 357 -9.21 0.33 10.22
C LEU A 357 -9.11 1.52 9.25
N ALA A 358 -9.66 2.67 9.62
CA ALA A 358 -9.60 3.89 8.82
C ALA A 358 -8.16 4.38 8.60
N PHE A 359 -7.32 4.32 9.64
CA PHE A 359 -5.93 4.74 9.55
C PHE A 359 -5.08 3.78 8.73
N VAL A 360 -5.25 2.46 8.85
CA VAL A 360 -4.57 1.49 7.97
C VAL A 360 -4.93 1.74 6.52
N PHE A 361 -6.19 2.04 6.19
CA PHE A 361 -6.56 2.47 4.84
C PHE A 361 -5.77 3.71 4.39
N LEU A 362 -5.72 4.76 5.22
CA LEU A 362 -4.99 5.99 4.90
C LEU A 362 -3.47 5.81 4.81
N TRP A 363 -2.88 4.93 5.63
CA TRP A 363 -1.45 4.61 5.59
C TRP A 363 -1.09 3.75 4.38
N ALA A 364 -1.96 2.80 4.02
CA ALA A 364 -1.73 1.86 2.94
C ALA A 364 -1.79 2.53 1.56
N LEU A 365 -2.61 3.57 1.37
CA LEU A 365 -2.72 4.32 0.11
C LEU A 365 -1.35 4.81 -0.44
N PRO A 366 -0.57 5.64 0.28
CA PRO A 366 0.77 6.04 -0.17
C PRO A 366 1.78 4.89 -0.05
N ALA A 367 1.67 4.01 0.96
CA ALA A 367 2.62 2.90 1.14
C ALA A 367 2.64 1.93 -0.05
N VAL A 368 1.48 1.48 -0.54
CA VAL A 368 1.42 0.57 -1.69
C VAL A 368 1.90 1.25 -2.97
N ARG A 369 1.67 2.57 -3.11
CA ARG A 369 2.24 3.36 -4.21
C ARG A 369 3.78 3.40 -4.13
N GLU A 370 4.34 3.65 -2.95
CA GLU A 370 5.80 3.64 -2.74
C GLU A 370 6.39 2.25 -3.02
N LEU A 371 5.74 1.19 -2.57
CA LEU A 371 6.15 -0.20 -2.83
C LEU A 371 6.13 -0.51 -4.32
N TYR A 372 5.06 -0.15 -5.02
CA TYR A 372 4.93 -0.34 -6.46
C TYR A 372 6.08 0.35 -7.22
N GLN A 373 6.41 1.59 -6.84
CA GLN A 373 7.53 2.32 -7.43
C GLN A 373 8.89 1.69 -7.10
N TYR A 374 9.07 1.24 -5.86
CA TYR A 374 10.29 0.56 -5.40
C TYR A 374 10.59 -0.72 -6.19
N ILE A 375 9.56 -1.53 -6.48
CA ILE A 375 9.69 -2.80 -7.22
C ILE A 375 9.86 -2.56 -8.73
N ASN A 376 9.11 -1.62 -9.32
CA ASN A 376 9.03 -1.48 -10.78
C ASN A 376 9.96 -0.41 -11.37
N ASP A 377 10.42 0.56 -10.59
CA ASP A 377 11.37 1.57 -11.02
C ASP A 377 12.54 1.70 -10.03
N PRO A 378 13.36 0.63 -9.88
CA PRO A 378 14.46 0.60 -8.92
C PRO A 378 15.55 1.64 -9.23
N ARG A 379 15.55 2.23 -10.44
CA ARG A 379 16.43 3.34 -10.81
C ARG A 379 16.03 4.65 -10.14
N LYS A 380 14.73 4.90 -9.95
CA LYS A 380 14.22 6.10 -9.28
C LYS A 380 13.99 5.89 -7.78
N ALA A 381 13.59 4.69 -7.38
CA ALA A 381 13.28 4.35 -6.00
C ALA A 381 14.31 3.38 -5.42
N VAL A 382 15.50 3.89 -5.09
CA VAL A 382 16.62 3.07 -4.55
C VAL A 382 16.36 2.65 -3.10
N ARG A 383 15.60 3.44 -2.34
CA ARG A 383 15.24 3.16 -0.95
C ARG A 383 13.73 2.99 -0.84
N MET A 384 13.34 2.06 0.02
CA MET A 384 11.94 1.88 0.42
C MET A 384 11.41 3.19 1.03
N GLY A 385 10.23 3.61 0.58
CA GLY A 385 9.61 4.85 1.03
C GLY A 385 9.21 4.81 2.51
N GLN A 386 9.03 6.00 3.09
CA GLN A 386 8.78 6.14 4.53
C GLN A 386 7.41 5.59 4.96
N HIS A 387 6.39 5.70 4.10
CA HIS A 387 5.05 5.20 4.41
C HIS A 387 5.01 3.67 4.40
N VAL A 388 5.59 3.04 3.37
CA VAL A 388 5.65 1.56 3.31
C VAL A 388 6.55 0.99 4.40
N TRP A 389 7.70 1.61 4.66
CA TRP A 389 8.61 1.15 5.69
C TRP A 389 7.95 1.19 7.08
N LEU A 390 7.30 2.31 7.40
CA LEU A 390 6.65 2.47 8.70
C LEU A 390 5.42 1.58 8.84
N LEU A 391 4.57 1.48 7.81
CA LEU A 391 3.42 0.58 7.84
C LEU A 391 3.86 -0.88 8.01
N LEU A 392 4.94 -1.31 7.36
CA LEU A 392 5.48 -2.64 7.55
C LEU A 392 5.94 -2.86 8.99
N ALA A 393 6.64 -1.88 9.59
CA ALA A 393 7.02 -1.93 11.00
C ALA A 393 5.77 -2.07 11.89
N THR A 394 4.76 -1.24 11.69
CA THR A 394 3.49 -1.28 12.43
C THR A 394 2.82 -2.65 12.39
N ILE A 395 2.61 -3.23 11.20
CA ILE A 395 1.95 -4.54 11.07
C ILE A 395 2.79 -5.66 11.71
N VAL A 396 4.11 -5.61 11.58
CA VAL A 396 5.01 -6.59 12.22
C VAL A 396 5.00 -6.42 13.74
N THR A 397 5.02 -5.20 14.27
CA THR A 397 4.96 -4.94 15.72
C THR A 397 3.62 -5.39 16.29
N GLU A 398 2.49 -5.15 15.61
CA GLU A 398 1.18 -5.72 15.98
C GLU A 398 1.25 -7.25 16.08
N LEU A 399 1.81 -7.92 15.06
CA LEU A 399 1.97 -9.39 15.07
C LEU A 399 2.83 -9.87 16.25
N LEU A 400 3.89 -9.15 16.60
CA LEU A 400 4.74 -9.47 17.74
C LEU A 400 3.99 -9.33 19.07
N VAL A 401 3.21 -8.26 19.23
CA VAL A 401 2.35 -8.02 20.38
C VAL A 401 1.31 -9.14 20.51
N ILE A 402 0.60 -9.46 19.43
CA ILE A 402 -0.38 -10.55 19.38
C ILE A 402 0.29 -11.88 19.76
N LYS A 403 1.41 -12.23 19.12
CA LYS A 403 2.15 -13.48 19.41
C LYS A 403 2.61 -13.56 20.87
N LYS A 404 3.04 -12.44 21.45
CA LYS A 404 3.46 -12.39 22.86
C LYS A 404 2.29 -12.70 23.79
N TRP A 405 1.17 -12.01 23.62
CA TRP A 405 0.02 -12.09 24.51
C TRP A 405 -0.87 -13.31 24.28
N SER A 406 -0.80 -13.93 23.10
CA SER A 406 -1.60 -15.12 22.75
C SER A 406 -1.14 -16.43 23.40
N LYS A 407 0.01 -16.43 24.11
CA LYS A 407 0.58 -17.66 24.69
C LYS A 407 -0.35 -18.26 25.74
N GLY A 408 -0.86 -19.46 25.47
CA GLY A 408 -1.77 -20.17 26.39
C GLY A 408 -3.20 -19.63 26.41
N MET A 409 -3.56 -18.71 25.50
CA MET A 409 -4.90 -18.11 25.42
C MET A 409 -5.81 -18.84 24.43
N PHE A 410 -5.26 -19.27 23.29
CA PHE A 410 -6.03 -19.85 22.19
C PHE A 410 -5.78 -21.34 22.05
N GLU A 411 -6.79 -22.05 21.55
CA GLU A 411 -6.68 -23.45 21.21
C GLU A 411 -5.65 -23.68 20.08
N PRO A 412 -4.92 -24.80 20.10
CA PRO A 412 -4.00 -25.14 19.03
C PRO A 412 -4.76 -25.47 17.74
N PHE A 413 -4.11 -25.21 16.59
CA PHE A 413 -4.69 -25.48 15.28
C PHE A 413 -5.16 -26.94 15.13
N PRO A 414 -6.43 -27.19 14.74
CA PRO A 414 -6.92 -28.52 14.43
C PRO A 414 -6.13 -29.19 13.30
N LYS A 415 -5.98 -30.52 13.38
CA LYS A 415 -5.20 -31.29 12.38
C LYS A 415 -5.68 -31.08 10.94
N ASN A 416 -6.97 -30.88 10.74
CA ASN A 416 -7.54 -30.63 9.41
C ASN A 416 -7.08 -29.28 8.84
N VAL A 417 -7.11 -28.24 9.67
CA VAL A 417 -6.61 -26.90 9.30
C VAL A 417 -5.11 -26.96 9.00
N GLN A 418 -4.32 -27.61 9.86
CA GLN A 418 -2.88 -27.79 9.62
C GLN A 418 -2.59 -28.48 8.27
N ARG A 419 -3.33 -29.54 7.94
CA ARG A 419 -3.20 -30.24 6.65
C ARG A 419 -3.59 -29.34 5.47
N GLY A 420 -4.68 -28.57 5.60
CA GLY A 420 -5.11 -27.61 4.58
C GLY A 420 -4.02 -26.59 4.25
N TRP A 421 -3.44 -25.95 5.28
CA TRP A 421 -2.32 -25.02 5.09
C TRP A 421 -1.06 -25.70 4.55
N ALA A 422 -0.73 -26.91 5.01
CA ALA A 422 0.40 -27.66 4.47
C ALA A 422 0.25 -27.96 2.98
N ILE A 423 -0.96 -28.33 2.53
CA ILE A 423 -1.27 -28.51 1.10
C ILE A 423 -1.13 -27.18 0.35
N GLY A 424 -1.73 -26.09 0.86
CA GLY A 424 -1.64 -24.77 0.23
C GLY A 424 -0.19 -24.29 0.06
N VAL A 425 0.63 -24.39 1.11
CA VAL A 425 2.06 -24.05 1.05
C VAL A 425 2.80 -24.95 0.07
N THR A 426 2.52 -26.26 0.06
CA THR A 426 3.15 -27.20 -0.88
C THR A 426 2.81 -26.84 -2.32
N LEU A 427 1.55 -26.51 -2.63
CA LEU A 427 1.12 -26.08 -3.96
C LEU A 427 1.77 -24.77 -4.37
N LEU A 428 1.90 -23.80 -3.46
CA LEU A 428 2.58 -22.53 -3.71
C LEU A 428 4.06 -22.75 -4.03
N VAL A 429 4.75 -23.58 -3.24
CA VAL A 429 6.16 -23.93 -3.48
C VAL A 429 6.32 -24.67 -4.81
N LEU A 430 5.44 -25.63 -5.11
CA LEU A 430 5.43 -26.35 -6.39
C LEU A 430 5.27 -25.38 -7.56
N TYR A 431 4.34 -24.44 -7.46
CA TYR A 431 4.13 -23.40 -8.48
C TYR A 431 5.42 -22.59 -8.70
N VAL A 432 6.08 -22.14 -7.63
CA VAL A 432 7.35 -21.40 -7.71
C VAL A 432 8.45 -22.22 -8.39
N VAL A 433 8.59 -23.49 -8.02
CA VAL A 433 9.60 -24.40 -8.60
C VAL A 433 9.32 -24.62 -10.09
N VAL A 434 8.06 -24.82 -10.48
CA VAL A 434 7.68 -25.06 -11.88
C VAL A 434 7.88 -23.81 -12.72
N GLN A 435 7.45 -22.64 -12.24
CA GLN A 435 7.48 -21.39 -13.00
C GLN A 435 8.88 -20.78 -13.10
N PHE A 436 9.66 -20.82 -12.02
CA PHE A 436 10.97 -20.14 -11.97
C PHE A 436 12.14 -21.12 -11.88
N GLY A 437 12.00 -22.20 -11.10
CA GLY A 437 13.07 -23.17 -10.89
C GLY A 437 13.40 -24.02 -12.13
N LEU A 438 12.40 -24.62 -12.78
CA LEU A 438 12.60 -25.48 -13.95
C LEU A 438 13.20 -24.74 -15.16
N PRO A 439 12.75 -23.51 -15.52
CA PRO A 439 13.38 -22.76 -16.60
C PRO A 439 14.84 -22.42 -16.32
N GLU A 440 15.18 -21.99 -15.10
CA GLU A 440 16.56 -21.68 -14.72
C GLU A 440 17.45 -22.93 -14.72
N ALA A 441 16.95 -24.06 -14.22
CA ALA A 441 17.67 -25.34 -14.30
C ALA A 441 17.93 -25.76 -15.76
N ARG A 442 16.93 -25.62 -16.64
CA ARG A 442 17.08 -25.91 -18.08
C ARG A 442 18.12 -24.99 -18.74
N LYS A 443 18.12 -23.69 -18.42
CA LYS A 443 19.13 -22.73 -18.91
C LYS A 443 20.53 -23.10 -18.42
N TYR A 444 20.68 -23.46 -17.15
CA TYR A 444 21.95 -23.87 -16.55
C TYR A 444 22.53 -25.11 -17.25
N VAL A 445 21.71 -26.16 -17.45
CA VAL A 445 22.13 -27.39 -18.14
C VAL A 445 22.56 -27.11 -19.58
N ARG A 446 21.77 -26.32 -20.34
CA ARG A 446 22.14 -25.93 -21.72
C ARG A 446 23.46 -25.17 -21.78
N LYS A 447 23.70 -24.25 -20.84
CA LYS A 447 24.96 -23.49 -20.76
C LYS A 447 26.16 -24.39 -20.45
N HIS A 448 25.99 -25.38 -19.57
CA HIS A 448 27.03 -26.37 -19.27
C HIS A 448 27.32 -27.30 -20.46
N GLN A 449 26.29 -27.76 -21.17
CA GLN A 449 26.46 -28.57 -22.39
C GLN A 449 27.19 -27.79 -23.50
N ASN A 450 26.84 -26.51 -23.70
CA ASN A 450 27.52 -25.68 -24.69
C ASN A 450 28.99 -25.41 -24.31
N ARG A 451 29.28 -25.11 -23.04
CA ARG A 451 30.67 -24.96 -22.55
C ARG A 451 31.49 -26.24 -22.69
N SER A 452 30.88 -27.41 -22.50
CA SER A 452 31.53 -28.69 -22.72
C SER A 452 31.88 -28.90 -24.20
N LYS A 453 31.03 -28.44 -25.13
CA LYS A 453 31.29 -28.55 -26.57
C LYS A 453 32.42 -27.61 -27.02
N THR A 454 32.47 -26.37 -26.51
CA THR A 454 33.52 -25.39 -26.86
C THR A 454 34.90 -25.73 -26.29
N LYS A 455 35.00 -26.59 -25.27
CA LYS A 455 36.29 -27.08 -24.75
C LYS A 455 36.86 -28.27 -25.53
N VAL A 456 36.07 -28.87 -26.42
CA VAL A 456 36.44 -30.09 -27.18
C VAL A 456 36.75 -29.78 -28.65
N SER A 457 36.42 -28.58 -29.14
CA SER A 457 37.02 -27.99 -30.35
C SER A 457 38.21 -27.13 -29.98
#